data_AF-X1L2G5-F1
#
_entry.id   AF-X1L2G5-F1
#
_cell.length_a   1.000
_cell.length_b   1.000
_cell.length_c   1.000
_cell.angle_alpha   90.00
_cell.angle_beta   90.00
_cell.angle_gamma   90.00
#
_symmetry.space_group_name_H-M   'P 1'
#
loop_
_entity.id
_entity.type
_entity.pdbx_description
1 polymer ?
#
loop_
_entity_poly.entity_id
_entity_poly.type
_entity_poly.pdbx_seq_one_letter_code
_entity_poly.pdbx_strand_id
1 'polypeptide(L)'
;MFAVSYVYYMVEGWSYLDSVYFTVVTFATIGYGDIAPVTNAGKILTIFASFFGIAMVFYLISVIGSYFFERKLRRLGVPMDSKIKPLFRLHKKKRKRK
;
A
#
# COMPACT_ATOMS: atom_id res chain seq x y z
N MET A 1 4.28 2.04 9.54
CA MET A 1 3.63 3.28 9.99
C MET A 1 4.02 3.60 11.43
N PHE A 2 3.57 2.86 12.45
CA PHE A 2 3.87 3.18 13.87
C PHE A 2 5.36 3.28 14.21
N ALA A 3 6.20 2.38 13.68
CA ALA A 3 7.64 2.44 13.89
C ALA A 3 8.27 3.71 13.29
N VAL A 4 7.86 4.08 12.07
CA VAL A 4 8.33 5.29 11.38
C VAL A 4 7.92 6.54 12.17
N SER A 5 6.68 6.59 12.64
CA SER A 5 6.18 7.68 13.48
C SER A 5 6.92 7.77 14.82
N TYR A 6 7.29 6.65 15.43
CA TYR A 6 8.12 6.64 16.63
C TYR A 6 9.53 7.20 16.38
N VAL A 7 10.11 6.93 15.21
CA VAL A 7 11.42 7.52 14.86
C VAL A 7 11.30 9.03 14.63
N TYR A 8 10.23 9.52 13.99
CA TYR A 8 9.99 10.96 13.86
C TYR A 8 9.80 11.64 15.22
N TYR A 9 9.09 11.02 16.15
CA TYR A 9 8.97 11.50 17.53
C TYR A 9 10.34 11.73 18.17
N MET A 10 11.28 10.79 17.98
CA MET A 10 12.64 10.89 18.55
C MET A 10 13.53 11.90 17.81
N VAL A 11 13.42 12.01 16.49
CA VAL A 11 14.33 12.82 15.65
C VAL A 11 13.89 14.28 15.56
N GLU A 12 12.60 14.54 15.37
CA GLU A 12 12.05 15.88 15.19
C GLU A 12 11.44 16.45 16.49
N GLY A 13 11.28 15.62 17.54
CA GLY A 13 10.71 16.04 18.82
C GLY A 13 9.22 16.40 18.75
N TRP A 14 8.53 16.00 17.67
CA TRP A 14 7.09 16.19 17.52
C TRP A 14 6.31 15.32 18.49
N SER A 15 5.04 15.65 18.74
CA SER A 15 4.18 14.73 19.47
C SER A 15 4.02 13.41 18.67
N TYR A 16 3.73 12.31 19.36
CA TYR A 16 3.52 11.02 18.69
C TYR A 16 2.34 11.10 17.70
N LEU A 17 1.30 11.85 18.04
CA LEU A 17 0.13 12.06 17.17
C LEU A 17 0.50 12.84 15.91
N ASP A 18 1.28 13.91 16.03
CA ASP A 18 1.74 14.70 14.87
C ASP A 18 2.65 13.86 13.96
N SER A 19 3.49 13.01 14.56
CA SER A 19 4.35 12.09 13.83
C SER A 19 3.56 11.04 13.05
N VAL A 20 2.49 10.51 13.64
CA VAL A 20 1.56 9.58 12.96
C VAL A 20 0.82 10.30 11.85
N TYR A 21 0.29 11.50 12.11
CA TYR A 21 -0.38 12.33 11.12
C TYR A 21 0.53 12.61 9.91
N PHE A 22 1.75 13.09 10.14
CA PHE A 22 2.74 13.33 9.10
C PHE A 22 3.03 12.06 8.27
N THR A 23 3.22 10.92 8.94
CA THR A 23 3.51 9.64 8.28
C THR A 23 2.34 9.20 7.39
N VAL A 24 1.09 9.34 7.86
CA VAL A 24 -0.11 8.98 7.11
C VAL A 24 -0.31 9.91 5.91
N VAL A 25 -0.23 11.22 6.10
CA VAL A 25 -0.38 12.23 5.04
C VAL A 25 0.69 12.06 3.96
N THR A 26 1.93 11.76 4.35
CA THR A 26 3.03 11.51 3.42
C THR A 26 2.83 10.22 2.64
N PHE A 27 2.46 9.11 3.30
CA PHE A 27 2.30 7.81 2.63
C PHE A 27 1.04 7.73 1.78
N ALA A 28 0.00 8.47 2.16
CA ALA A 28 -1.20 8.66 1.35
C ALA A 28 -0.95 9.63 0.18
N THR A 29 0.27 10.17 0.05
CA THR A 29 0.66 11.15 -0.98
C THR A 29 -0.21 12.41 -0.99
N ILE A 30 -0.82 12.74 0.15
CA ILE A 30 -1.64 13.95 0.32
C ILE A 30 -0.71 15.16 0.42
N GLY A 31 0.32 15.06 1.29
CA GLY A 31 1.41 16.03 1.37
C GLY A 31 0.97 17.47 1.64
N TYR A 32 0.14 17.71 2.67
CA TYR A 32 -0.30 19.06 3.03
C TYR A 32 0.85 20.05 3.28
N GLY A 33 1.99 19.56 3.78
CA GLY A 33 3.18 20.39 4.03
C GLY A 33 3.06 21.31 5.24
N ASP A 34 2.03 21.14 6.05
CA ASP A 34 1.79 21.79 7.33
C ASP A 34 2.80 21.35 8.40
N ILE A 35 3.12 20.06 8.42
CA ILE A 35 4.17 19.46 9.23
C ILE A 35 5.21 18.88 8.27
N ALA A 36 6.48 19.27 8.44
CA ALA A 36 7.57 18.80 7.59
C ALA A 36 8.88 18.74 8.39
N PRO A 37 9.72 17.71 8.15
CA PRO A 37 10.96 17.52 8.90
C PRO A 37 11.91 18.69 8.65
N VAL A 38 12.34 19.33 9.73
CA VAL A 38 13.31 20.43 9.66
C VAL A 38 14.73 19.91 9.78
N THR A 39 14.93 18.79 10.49
CA THR A 39 16.27 18.22 10.68
C THR A 39 16.77 17.53 9.41
N ASN A 40 18.09 17.56 9.19
CA ASN A 40 18.72 16.86 8.07
C ASN A 40 18.45 15.34 8.14
N ALA A 41 18.43 14.78 9.36
CA ALA A 41 18.13 13.37 9.59
C ALA A 41 16.68 13.03 9.23
N GLY A 42 15.71 13.84 9.65
CA GLY A 42 14.30 13.64 9.33
C GLY A 42 14.00 13.76 7.83
N LYS A 43 14.70 14.66 7.12
CA LYS A 43 14.61 14.76 5.65
C LYS A 43 15.09 13.49 4.96
N ILE A 44 16.27 12.99 5.32
CA ILE A 44 16.81 11.73 4.79
C ILE A 44 15.87 10.57 5.09
N LEU A 45 15.39 10.48 6.34
CA LEU A 45 14.43 9.46 6.74
C LEU A 45 13.17 9.50 5.89
N THR A 46 12.64 10.70 5.62
CA THR A 46 11.44 10.89 4.79
C THR A 46 11.64 10.37 3.38
N ILE A 47 12.80 10.60 2.77
CA ILE A 47 13.11 10.09 1.43
C ILE A 47 13.03 8.56 1.42
N PHE A 48 13.73 7.89 2.34
CA PHE A 48 13.73 6.42 2.40
C PHE A 48 12.36 5.85 2.83
N ALA A 49 11.73 6.44 3.83
CA ALA A 49 10.44 6.01 4.35
C ALA A 49 9.33 6.15 3.29
N SER A 50 9.40 7.13 2.40
CA SER A 50 8.40 7.32 1.34
C SER A 50 8.36 6.17 0.34
N PHE A 51 9.52 5.65 -0.08
CA PHE A 51 9.57 4.49 -0.99
C PHE A 51 8.89 3.26 -0.39
N PHE A 52 9.18 2.96 0.88
CA PHE A 52 8.57 1.82 1.57
C PHE A 52 7.10 2.07 1.92
N GLY A 53 6.79 3.30 2.33
CA GLY A 53 5.45 3.73 2.73
C GLY A 53 4.43 3.59 1.62
N ILE A 54 4.78 4.00 0.39
CA ILE A 54 3.92 3.88 -0.79
C ILE A 54 3.60 2.41 -1.07
N ALA A 55 4.61 1.53 -1.08
CA ALA A 55 4.40 0.10 -1.31
C ALA A 55 3.48 -0.52 -0.25
N MET A 56 3.65 -0.12 1.01
CA MET A 56 2.82 -0.59 2.12
C MET A 56 1.36 -0.14 1.97
N VAL A 57 1.12 1.13 1.64
CA VAL A 57 -0.24 1.66 1.41
C VAL A 57 -0.90 0.97 0.22
N PHE A 58 -0.15 0.76 -0.87
CA PHE A 58 -0.67 0.07 -2.06
C PHE A 58 -1.07 -1.38 -1.74
N TYR A 59 -0.28 -2.07 -0.93
CA TYR A 59 -0.61 -3.41 -0.45
C TYR A 59 -1.88 -3.42 0.42
N LEU A 60 -2.02 -2.47 1.35
CA LEU A 60 -3.23 -2.35 2.18
C LEU A 60 -4.48 -2.11 1.32
N ILE A 61 -4.41 -1.23 0.33
CA ILE A 61 -5.50 -0.99 -0.62
C ILE A 61 -5.84 -2.27 -1.39
N SER A 62 -4.83 -3.02 -1.85
CA SER A 62 -5.03 -4.29 -2.57
C SER A 62 -5.75 -5.33 -1.71
N VAL A 63 -5.37 -5.48 -0.44
CA VAL A 63 -6.00 -6.41 0.51
C VAL A 63 -7.44 -5.99 0.80
N ILE A 64 -7.69 -4.71 1.06
CA ILE A 64 -9.05 -4.21 1.27
C ILE A 64 -9.89 -4.44 0.01
N GLY A 65 -9.33 -4.12 -1.16
CA GLY A 65 -9.96 -4.34 -2.47
C GLY A 65 -10.33 -5.80 -2.71
N SER A 66 -9.44 -6.75 -2.38
CA SER A 66 -9.71 -8.18 -2.52
C SER A 66 -10.83 -8.63 -1.58
N TYR A 67 -10.85 -8.18 -0.32
CA TYR A 67 -11.96 -8.50 0.60
C TYR A 67 -13.31 -7.98 0.11
N PHE A 68 -13.39 -6.76 -0.41
CA PHE A 68 -14.62 -6.21 -0.97
C PHE A 68 -15.03 -6.94 -2.25
N PHE A 69 -14.07 -7.22 -3.13
CA PHE A 69 -14.30 -7.93 -4.38
C PHE A 69 -14.79 -9.36 -4.14
N GLU A 70 -14.16 -10.08 -3.21
CA GLU A 70 -14.59 -11.42 -2.79
C GLU A 70 -16.01 -11.43 -2.23
N ARG A 71 -16.36 -10.47 -1.36
CA ARG A 71 -17.74 -10.36 -0.84
C ARG A 71 -18.75 -10.10 -1.96
N LYS A 72 -18.40 -9.28 -2.95
CA LYS A 72 -19.27 -8.99 -4.10
C LYS A 72 -19.40 -10.20 -5.03
N LEU A 73 -18.31 -10.91 -5.32
CA LEU A 73 -18.33 -12.12 -6.14
C LEU A 73 -19.08 -13.28 -5.47
N ARG A 74 -18.93 -13.45 -4.15
CA ARG A 74 -19.70 -14.45 -3.38
C ARG A 74 -21.20 -14.18 -3.46
N ARG A 75 -21.63 -12.91 -3.42
CA ARG A 75 -23.05 -12.54 -3.61
C ARG A 75 -23.56 -12.82 -5.03
N LEU A 76 -22.69 -12.75 -6.04
CA LEU A 76 -23.03 -12.99 -7.43
C LEU A 76 -22.85 -14.45 -7.88
N GLY A 77 -22.42 -15.36 -6.98
CA GLY A 77 -22.19 -16.77 -7.29
C GLY A 77 -21.08 -17.01 -8.33
N VAL A 78 -20.19 -16.03 -8.54
CA VAL A 78 -19.15 -16.11 -9.58
C VAL A 78 -17.98 -16.97 -9.09
N PRO A 79 -17.66 -18.09 -9.77
CA PRO A 79 -16.54 -18.94 -9.38
C PRO A 79 -15.20 -18.21 -9.58
N MET A 80 -14.35 -18.28 -8.55
CA MET A 80 -13.05 -17.58 -8.47
C MET A 80 -12.04 -18.02 -9.56
N ASP A 81 -12.34 -19.08 -10.31
CA ASP A 81 -11.47 -19.64 -11.35
C ASP A 81 -11.46 -18.88 -12.69
N SER A 82 -12.42 -17.97 -12.86
CA SER A 82 -12.85 -17.48 -14.19
C SER A 82 -11.77 -16.73 -14.97
N LYS A 83 -10.74 -16.19 -14.30
CA LYS A 83 -9.62 -15.49 -14.97
C LYS A 83 -8.46 -16.41 -15.38
N ILE A 84 -8.30 -17.58 -14.76
CA ILE A 84 -7.17 -18.49 -15.01
C ILE A 84 -7.57 -19.61 -15.99
N LYS A 85 -8.80 -20.11 -15.92
CA LYS A 85 -9.29 -21.19 -16.80
C LYS A 85 -9.22 -20.89 -18.30
N PRO A 86 -9.55 -19.68 -18.83
CA PRO A 86 -9.44 -19.43 -20.25
C PRO A 86 -7.99 -19.39 -20.74
N LEU A 87 -7.05 -18.90 -19.91
CA LEU A 87 -5.63 -18.82 -20.25
C LEU A 87 -4.97 -20.21 -20.31
N PHE A 88 -5.36 -21.10 -19.39
CA PHE A 88 -4.93 -22.49 -19.38
C PHE A 88 -5.50 -23.28 -20.57
N ARG A 89 -6.75 -23.01 -20.97
CA ARG A 89 -7.38 -23.62 -22.15
C ARG A 89 -6.70 -23.18 -23.45
N LEU A 90 -6.25 -21.93 -23.57
CA LEU A 90 -5.53 -21.44 -24.75
C LEU A 90 -4.14 -22.06 -24.89
N HIS A 91 -3.37 -22.18 -23.80
CA HIS A 91 -2.07 -22.85 -23.81
C HIS A 91 -2.18 -24.34 -24.17
N LYS A 92 -3.21 -25.03 -23.65
CA LYS A 92 -3.42 -26.45 -23.96
C LYS A 92 -3.91 -26.68 -25.40
N LYS A 93 -4.70 -25.76 -25.95
CA LYS A 93 -5.18 -25.82 -27.35
C LYS A 93 -4.08 -25.51 -28.37
N LYS A 94 -3.15 -24.59 -28.06
CA LYS A 94 -1.98 -24.33 -28.91
C LYS A 94 -0.98 -25.50 -28.94
N ARG A 95 -0.81 -26.21 -27.82
CA ARG A 95 0.11 -27.37 -27.73
C ARG A 95 -0.43 -28.66 -28.36
N LYS A 96 -1.75 -28.79 -28.57
CA LYS A 96 -2.38 -29.95 -29.25
C LYS A 96 -2.48 -29.82 -30.77
N ARG A 97 -2.06 -28.69 -31.35
CA ARG A 97 -2.10 -28.41 -32.80
C ARG A 97 -0.71 -28.41 -33.47
N LYS A 98 0.35 -28.72 -32.73
CA LYS A 98 1.66 -29.13 -33.23
C LYS A 98 1.80 -30.62 -32.94
#